data_AF-A0A1S3Z7T2-F1
#
_entry.id   AF-A0A1S3Z7T2-F1
#
_cell.length_a   1.000
_cell.length_b   1.000
_cell.length_c   1.000
_cell.angle_alpha   90.00
_cell.angle_beta   90.00
_cell.angle_gamma   90.00
#
_symmetry.space_group_name_H-M   'P 1'
#
loop_
_entity.id
_entity.type
_entity.pdbx_description
1 polymer ?
#
loop_
_entity_poly.entity_id
_entity_poly.type
_entity_poly.pdbx_seq_one_letter_code
_entity_poly.pdbx_strand_id
1 'polypeptide(L)'
;MIIIIASFLFISLLILLFWILKKLWSPIRVQFLMRSQGIQGPTYKFLHGNTKEIVEMRKDSITKSMNHLSHDIFPRILPHVFSWKNVYGANFLYCYGLQPELVVTEPQLLKEILSNRNNNFPKIDLEGFSKKLLGDGVSSSKGEKWTKMRILANHVFHGESLKSMVPMMIMSCETMLEKWKMHEEKEIEVFEEFRILTSEIISRTAFGSSYLEGKNIFQMLMKLALLVSRNAHKIRFPGIKMNMIIEESLRLYPPVPFIKRKVNKKVQLGKLTLPPQMQLYISPLAVQHDPKIWGEDVHIFKPERFAEGVVKATNNNPVAFLPFGYGPRTCLGLNFAMIESKVTLSMILQRYMFTVSPSYVHSPVQLFMLRPQHGVKIILHKI
;
A
#
# COMPACT_ATOMS: atom_id res chain seq x y z
N MET A 1 47.11 -35.99 -5.63
CA MET A 1 45.73 -35.64 -6.05
C MET A 1 44.74 -35.64 -4.89
N ILE A 2 44.61 -36.73 -4.12
CA ILE A 2 43.66 -36.84 -2.99
C ILE A 2 43.88 -35.76 -1.92
N ILE A 3 45.13 -35.51 -1.52
CA ILE A 3 45.46 -34.49 -0.50
C ILE A 3 45.06 -33.07 -0.95
N ILE A 4 45.26 -32.74 -2.22
CA ILE A 4 44.91 -31.42 -2.78
C ILE A 4 43.39 -31.22 -2.79
N ILE A 5 42.63 -32.26 -3.18
CA ILE A 5 41.16 -32.24 -3.18
C ILE A 5 40.62 -32.13 -1.76
N ALA A 6 41.18 -32.89 -0.80
CA ALA A 6 40.80 -32.84 0.60
C ALA A 6 41.07 -31.46 1.22
N SER A 7 42.23 -30.85 0.95
CA SER A 7 42.57 -29.50 1.40
C SER A 7 41.63 -28.44 0.82
N PHE A 8 41.28 -28.53 -0.47
CA PHE A 8 40.33 -27.61 -1.10
C PHE A 8 38.94 -27.72 -0.48
N LEU A 9 38.45 -28.95 -0.26
CA LEU A 9 37.16 -29.20 0.41
C LEU A 9 37.16 -28.64 1.82
N PHE A 10 38.22 -28.85 2.59
CA PHE A 10 38.36 -28.33 3.95
C PHE A 10 38.35 -26.80 3.99
N ILE A 11 39.10 -26.14 3.11
CA ILE A 11 39.10 -24.67 2.98
C ILE A 11 37.70 -24.17 2.60
N SER A 12 37.02 -24.84 1.66
CA SER A 12 35.65 -24.48 1.27
C SER A 12 34.68 -24.57 2.45
N LEU A 13 34.83 -25.59 3.30
CA LEU A 13 34.00 -25.81 4.47
C LEU A 13 34.26 -24.77 5.56
N LEU A 14 35.52 -24.39 5.79
CA LEU A 14 35.88 -23.29 6.69
C LEU A 14 35.33 -21.95 6.20
N ILE A 15 35.41 -21.66 4.90
CA ILE A 15 34.85 -20.44 4.31
C ILE A 15 33.32 -20.43 4.50
N LEU A 16 32.66 -21.56 4.24
CA LEU A 16 31.22 -21.72 4.43
C LEU A 16 30.83 -21.53 5.91
N LEU A 17 31.56 -22.16 6.84
CA LEU A 17 31.35 -22.03 8.27
C LEU A 17 31.52 -20.58 8.73
N PHE A 18 32.59 -19.90 8.30
CA PHE A 18 32.81 -18.49 8.60
C PHE A 18 31.67 -17.61 8.07
N TRP A 19 31.19 -17.87 6.84
CA TRP A 19 30.03 -17.18 6.27
C TRP A 19 28.75 -17.41 7.08
N ILE A 20 28.48 -18.64 7.51
CA ILE A 20 27.34 -19.00 8.35
C ILE A 20 27.43 -18.30 9.70
N LEU A 21 28.57 -18.39 10.38
CA LEU A 21 28.80 -17.74 11.68
C LEU A 21 28.63 -16.22 11.57
N LYS A 22 29.18 -15.59 10.53
CA LYS A 22 29.00 -14.16 10.25
C LYS A 22 27.52 -13.80 10.06
N LYS A 23 26.76 -14.63 9.34
CA LYS A 23 25.33 -14.41 9.12
C LYS A 23 24.53 -14.57 10.41
N LEU A 24 24.87 -15.54 11.25
CA LEU A 24 24.24 -15.78 12.56
C LEU A 24 24.57 -14.69 13.59
N TRP A 25 25.76 -14.09 13.52
CA TRP A 25 26.18 -12.98 14.38
C TRP A 25 25.62 -11.62 13.97
N SER A 26 25.22 -11.46 12.71
CA SER A 26 24.74 -10.18 12.18
C SER A 26 23.57 -9.58 12.98
N PRO A 27 22.50 -10.33 13.33
CA PRO A 27 21.41 -9.80 14.15
C PRO A 27 21.86 -9.24 15.50
N ILE A 28 22.71 -9.98 16.21
CA ILE A 28 23.21 -9.60 17.53
C ILE A 28 24.02 -8.31 17.43
N ARG A 29 24.91 -8.22 16.43
CA ARG A 29 25.74 -7.03 16.19
C ARG A 29 24.88 -5.80 15.86
N VAL A 30 23.88 -5.95 14.99
CA VAL A 30 22.99 -4.84 14.64
C VAL A 30 22.15 -4.42 15.84
N GLN A 31 21.63 -5.36 16.62
CA GLN A 31 20.86 -5.06 17.83
C GLN A 31 21.69 -4.29 18.86
N PHE A 32 22.94 -4.67 19.09
CA PHE A 32 23.85 -3.93 19.96
C PHE A 32 24.08 -2.49 19.46
N LEU A 33 24.41 -2.34 18.16
CA LEU A 33 24.64 -1.03 17.54
C LEU A 33 23.40 -0.13 17.59
N MET A 34 22.20 -0.68 17.43
CA MET A 34 20.95 0.10 17.49
C MET A 34 20.64 0.50 18.94
N ARG A 35 20.85 -0.38 19.91
CA ARG A 35 20.67 -0.09 21.34
C ARG A 35 21.59 1.03 21.83
N SER A 36 22.85 1.05 21.39
CA SER A 36 23.79 2.13 21.73
C SER A 36 23.37 3.50 21.17
N GLN A 37 22.40 3.54 20.27
CA GLN A 37 21.83 4.75 19.66
C GLN A 37 20.41 5.04 20.16
N GLY A 38 19.97 4.35 21.22
CA GLY A 38 18.66 4.55 21.85
C GLY A 38 17.51 3.78 21.20
N ILE A 39 17.77 2.95 20.19
CA ILE A 39 16.72 2.13 19.55
C ILE A 39 16.57 0.81 20.30
N GLN A 40 15.38 0.63 20.89
CA GLN A 40 14.99 -0.59 21.59
C GLN A 40 14.18 -1.52 20.70
N GLY A 41 13.79 -2.68 21.23
CA GLY A 41 12.97 -3.66 20.54
C GLY A 41 13.02 -5.03 21.20
N PRO A 42 12.18 -5.97 20.73
CA PRO A 42 12.10 -7.31 21.31
C PRO A 42 13.44 -8.04 21.21
N THR A 43 13.71 -8.90 22.20
CA THR A 43 14.94 -9.70 22.23
C THR A 43 14.99 -10.65 21.03
N TYR A 44 16.18 -10.77 20.41
CA TYR A 44 16.40 -11.69 19.32
C TYR A 44 16.38 -13.15 19.82
N LYS A 45 15.56 -14.01 19.21
CA LYS A 45 15.56 -15.46 19.45
C LYS A 45 16.38 -16.15 18.35
N PHE A 46 17.27 -17.07 18.73
CA PHE A 46 18.22 -17.69 17.80
C PHE A 46 17.53 -18.31 16.56
N LEU A 47 18.11 -18.08 15.37
CA LEU A 47 17.65 -18.45 14.03
C LEU A 47 16.34 -17.81 13.54
N HIS A 48 15.34 -17.70 14.40
CA HIS A 48 13.99 -17.30 14.00
C HIS A 48 13.70 -15.82 14.27
N GLY A 49 14.56 -15.13 15.02
CA GLY A 49 14.33 -13.77 15.46
C GLY A 49 12.99 -13.68 16.21
N ASN A 50 12.11 -12.81 15.73
CA ASN A 50 10.77 -12.62 16.27
C ASN A 50 9.69 -13.19 15.36
N THR A 51 10.05 -13.95 14.31
CA THR A 51 9.10 -14.42 13.29
C THR A 51 7.98 -15.29 13.85
N LYS A 52 8.26 -16.22 14.78
CA LYS A 52 7.22 -17.08 15.39
C LYS A 52 6.16 -16.24 16.11
N GLU A 53 6.61 -15.29 16.92
CA GLU A 53 5.75 -14.36 17.67
C GLU A 53 4.92 -13.46 16.74
N ILE A 54 5.52 -12.96 15.65
CA ILE A 54 4.80 -12.19 14.63
C ILE A 54 3.70 -13.02 13.96
N VAL A 55 4.00 -14.29 13.62
CA VAL A 55 3.03 -15.19 12.99
C VAL A 55 1.88 -15.51 13.94
N GLU A 56 2.17 -15.76 15.22
CA GLU A 56 1.17 -16.01 16.25
C GLU A 56 0.26 -14.80 16.46
N MET A 57 0.82 -13.61 16.67
CA MET A 57 0.06 -12.37 16.78
C MET A 57 -0.84 -12.11 15.57
N ARG A 58 -0.36 -12.40 14.35
CA ARG A 58 -1.16 -12.25 13.12
C ARG A 58 -2.25 -13.32 13.00
N LYS A 59 -1.97 -14.57 13.40
CA LYS A 59 -2.97 -15.63 13.40
C LYS A 59 -4.11 -15.27 14.35
N ASP A 60 -3.76 -14.82 15.55
CA ASP A 60 -4.72 -14.42 16.59
C ASP A 60 -5.52 -13.17 16.19
N SER A 61 -4.92 -12.23 15.48
CA SER A 61 -5.64 -11.03 15.02
C SER A 61 -6.64 -11.37 13.92
N ILE A 62 -6.33 -12.30 13.01
CA ILE A 62 -7.19 -12.69 11.89
C ILE A 62 -8.39 -13.54 12.35
N THR A 63 -8.23 -14.37 13.38
CA THR A 63 -9.30 -15.26 13.87
C THR A 63 -10.39 -14.52 14.64
N LYS A 64 -10.06 -13.41 15.31
CA LYS A 64 -11.03 -12.57 16.01
C LYS A 64 -11.77 -11.72 14.97
N SER A 65 -13.09 -11.59 15.01
CA SER A 65 -13.83 -10.59 14.23
C SER A 65 -13.68 -9.21 14.86
N MET A 66 -13.82 -8.13 14.07
CA MET A 66 -14.02 -6.81 14.68
C MET A 66 -15.47 -6.71 15.14
N ASN A 67 -15.70 -6.39 16.42
CA ASN A 67 -17.03 -6.40 17.02
C ASN A 67 -17.92 -5.23 16.57
N HIS A 68 -17.34 -4.22 15.89
CA HIS A 68 -18.03 -2.99 15.48
C HIS A 68 -17.50 -2.51 14.11
N LEU A 69 -18.26 -1.64 13.43
CA LEU A 69 -17.82 -0.87 12.26
C LEU A 69 -16.80 0.21 12.67
N SER A 70 -15.65 -0.21 13.20
CA SER A 70 -14.57 0.69 13.60
C SER A 70 -13.52 0.80 12.50
N HIS A 71 -12.98 2.00 12.31
CA HIS A 71 -11.83 2.22 11.45
C HIS A 71 -10.48 2.03 12.17
N ASP A 72 -10.46 1.68 13.45
CA ASP A 72 -9.23 1.29 14.15
C ASP A 72 -8.77 -0.13 13.74
N ILE A 73 -8.16 -0.20 12.56
CA ILE A 73 -7.74 -1.46 11.94
C ILE A 73 -6.26 -1.76 12.20
N PHE A 74 -5.47 -0.79 12.67
CA PHE A 74 -4.03 -0.95 12.86
C PHE A 74 -3.63 -2.13 13.77
N PRO A 75 -4.21 -2.31 14.98
CA PRO A 75 -3.90 -3.46 15.84
C PRO A 75 -4.30 -4.80 15.20
N ARG A 76 -5.29 -4.82 14.31
CA ARG A 76 -5.68 -6.02 13.58
C ARG A 76 -4.71 -6.37 12.46
N ILE A 77 -4.34 -5.38 11.64
CA ILE A 77 -3.58 -5.60 10.40
C ILE A 77 -2.10 -5.82 10.69
N LEU A 78 -1.51 -5.03 11.60
CA LEU A 78 -0.11 -5.11 11.99
C LEU A 78 0.05 -5.23 13.51
N PRO A 79 -0.45 -6.31 14.14
CA PRO A 79 -0.50 -6.44 15.60
C PRO A 79 0.87 -6.31 16.26
N HIS A 80 1.90 -6.94 15.71
CA HIS A 80 3.27 -6.83 16.19
C HIS A 80 3.81 -5.40 16.12
N VAL A 81 3.51 -4.66 15.05
CA VAL A 81 3.95 -3.25 14.93
C VAL A 81 3.22 -2.37 15.93
N PHE A 82 1.90 -2.55 16.07
CA PHE A 82 1.10 -1.83 17.04
C PHE A 82 1.59 -2.06 18.49
N SER A 83 1.69 -3.32 18.91
CA SER A 83 2.10 -3.69 20.26
C SER A 83 3.52 -3.20 20.58
N TRP A 84 4.47 -3.42 19.68
CA TRP A 84 5.86 -3.00 19.92
C TRP A 84 6.06 -1.49 19.78
N LYS A 85 5.29 -0.78 18.97
CA LYS A 85 5.29 0.70 18.96
C LYS A 85 4.88 1.26 20.31
N ASN A 86 3.89 0.65 20.96
CA ASN A 86 3.41 1.10 22.27
C ASN A 86 4.41 0.81 23.40
N VAL A 87 5.25 -0.23 23.25
CA VAL A 87 6.25 -0.60 24.26
C VAL A 87 7.59 0.11 24.05
N TYR A 88 8.09 0.16 22.81
CA TYR A 88 9.44 0.63 22.49
C TYR A 88 9.49 2.01 21.82
N GLY A 89 8.34 2.58 21.47
CA GLY A 89 8.22 3.90 20.83
C GLY A 89 8.12 3.86 19.31
N ALA A 90 8.20 5.05 18.70
CA ALA A 90 7.94 5.26 17.27
C ALA A 90 8.88 4.47 16.33
N ASN A 91 10.13 4.28 16.75
CA ASN A 91 11.11 3.49 16.01
C ASN A 91 11.66 2.40 16.91
N PHE A 92 11.65 1.16 16.41
CA PHE A 92 12.15 0.01 17.15
C PHE A 92 12.73 -1.03 16.19
N LEU A 93 13.61 -1.88 16.70
CA LEU A 93 14.28 -2.92 15.93
C LEU A 93 13.75 -4.29 16.31
N TYR A 94 13.31 -5.08 15.33
CA TYR A 94 13.09 -6.52 15.52
C TYR A 94 13.87 -7.32 14.46
N CYS A 95 13.88 -8.64 14.58
CA CYS A 95 14.47 -9.52 13.59
C CYS A 95 13.41 -10.41 12.92
N TYR A 96 13.35 -10.41 11.59
CA TYR A 96 12.60 -11.38 10.82
C TYR A 96 13.53 -12.52 10.39
N GLY A 97 13.48 -13.66 11.08
CA GLY A 97 14.54 -14.66 10.97
C GLY A 97 15.89 -14.06 11.38
N LEU A 98 16.86 -14.10 10.48
CA LEU A 98 18.18 -13.49 10.65
C LEU A 98 18.29 -12.05 10.08
N GLN A 99 17.18 -11.46 9.63
CA GLN A 99 17.18 -10.14 9.02
C GLN A 99 16.74 -9.08 10.04
N PRO A 100 17.62 -8.16 10.46
CA PRO A 100 17.20 -7.04 11.30
C PRO A 100 16.38 -6.05 10.49
N GLU A 101 15.24 -5.64 11.06
CA GLU A 101 14.29 -4.70 10.48
C GLU A 101 14.06 -3.55 11.46
N LEU A 102 14.49 -2.35 11.07
CA LEU A 102 14.20 -1.12 11.80
C LEU A 102 12.86 -0.58 11.34
N VAL A 103 11.86 -0.59 12.23
CA VAL A 103 10.59 0.08 12.02
C VAL A 103 10.80 1.57 12.18
N VAL A 104 10.34 2.35 11.20
CA VAL A 104 10.41 3.82 11.20
C VAL A 104 9.01 4.35 11.00
N THR A 105 8.53 5.18 11.93
CA THR A 105 7.23 5.86 11.82
C THR A 105 7.31 7.39 11.92
N GLU A 106 8.48 7.93 12.27
CA GLU A 106 8.67 9.38 12.34
C GLU A 106 8.69 10.05 10.94
N PRO A 107 7.81 11.03 10.66
CA PRO A 107 7.69 11.64 9.33
C PRO A 107 9.00 12.18 8.76
N GLN A 108 9.86 12.79 9.57
CA GLN A 108 11.14 13.36 9.11
C GLN A 108 12.07 12.28 8.57
N LEU A 109 12.20 11.15 9.29
CA LEU A 109 13.01 10.01 8.85
C LEU A 109 12.40 9.34 7.62
N LEU A 110 11.07 9.22 7.57
CA LEU A 110 10.37 8.70 6.39
C LEU A 110 10.64 9.54 5.14
N LYS A 111 10.61 10.87 5.27
CA LYS A 111 10.93 11.80 4.18
C LYS A 111 12.35 11.58 3.69
N GLU A 112 13.31 11.47 4.61
CA GLU A 112 14.72 11.21 4.26
C GLU A 112 14.90 9.88 3.53
N ILE A 113 14.26 8.80 4.01
CA ILE A 113 14.34 7.47 3.39
C ILE A 113 13.70 7.48 1.99
N LEU A 114 12.47 8.01 1.88
CA LEU A 114 11.66 7.88 0.68
C LEU A 114 12.04 8.88 -0.42
N SER A 115 12.60 10.04 -0.07
CA SER A 115 13.14 11.00 -1.05
C SER A 115 14.60 10.76 -1.42
N ASN A 116 15.27 9.76 -0.85
CA ASN A 116 16.67 9.48 -1.14
C ASN A 116 16.91 9.14 -2.63
N ARG A 117 17.78 9.92 -3.28
CA ARG A 117 18.21 9.71 -4.68
C ARG A 117 19.56 9.01 -4.81
N ASN A 118 20.32 8.92 -3.71
CA ASN A 118 21.71 8.42 -3.69
C ASN A 118 21.81 6.89 -3.57
N ASN A 119 20.71 6.17 -3.78
CA ASN A 119 20.65 4.71 -3.67
C ASN A 119 21.14 4.18 -2.31
N ASN A 120 20.95 4.97 -1.24
CA ASN A 120 21.25 4.52 0.14
C ASN A 120 20.18 3.53 0.62
N PHE A 121 18.95 3.72 0.14
CA PHE A 121 17.78 2.93 0.53
C PHE A 121 17.08 2.31 -0.70
N PRO A 122 17.72 1.40 -1.46
CA PRO A 122 17.06 0.66 -2.53
C PRO A 122 15.89 -0.18 -2.01
N LYS A 123 15.04 -0.65 -2.93
CA LYS A 123 14.08 -1.72 -2.62
C LYS A 123 14.82 -2.98 -2.16
N ILE A 124 14.16 -3.76 -1.31
CA ILE A 124 14.60 -5.13 -1.01
C ILE A 124 14.63 -5.97 -2.29
N ASP A 125 15.50 -6.97 -2.33
CA ASP A 125 15.49 -7.98 -3.39
C ASP A 125 14.24 -8.85 -3.25
N LEU A 126 13.57 -9.13 -4.37
CA LEU A 126 12.52 -10.16 -4.38
C LEU A 126 13.20 -11.51 -4.48
N GLU A 127 12.79 -12.46 -3.64
CA GLU A 127 13.31 -13.82 -3.62
C GLU A 127 12.17 -14.83 -3.84
N GLY A 128 12.53 -16.05 -4.22
CA GLY A 128 11.61 -17.19 -4.34
C GLY A 128 10.42 -16.92 -5.27
N PHE A 129 9.22 -17.28 -4.82
CA PHE A 129 7.99 -17.16 -5.60
C PHE A 129 7.65 -15.69 -5.96
N SER A 130 7.95 -14.75 -5.07
CA SER A 130 7.70 -13.32 -5.33
C SER A 130 8.50 -12.82 -6.54
N LYS A 131 9.74 -13.30 -6.70
CA LYS A 131 10.57 -12.98 -7.86
C LYS A 131 10.03 -13.59 -9.15
N LYS A 132 9.60 -14.85 -9.08
CA LYS A 132 9.00 -15.55 -10.24
C LYS A 132 7.71 -14.88 -10.71
N LEU A 133 6.87 -14.44 -9.77
CA LEU A 133 5.58 -13.81 -10.06
C LEU A 133 5.71 -12.39 -10.60
N LEU A 134 6.51 -11.54 -9.94
CA LEU A 134 6.59 -10.11 -10.27
C LEU A 134 7.69 -9.78 -11.30
N GLY A 135 8.61 -10.70 -11.55
CA GLY A 135 9.70 -10.56 -12.50
C GLY A 135 10.57 -9.33 -12.26
N ASP A 136 11.08 -8.78 -13.36
CA ASP A 136 11.94 -7.60 -13.42
C ASP A 136 11.19 -6.37 -13.97
N GLY A 137 10.04 -6.03 -13.38
CA GLY A 137 9.24 -4.88 -13.79
C GLY A 137 9.68 -3.54 -13.17
N VAL A 138 8.93 -2.47 -13.49
CA VAL A 138 9.12 -1.12 -12.91
C VAL A 138 9.03 -1.15 -11.37
N SER A 139 8.24 -2.07 -10.82
CA SER A 139 8.03 -2.21 -9.38
C SER A 139 9.21 -2.89 -8.67
N SER A 140 9.95 -3.79 -9.30
CA SER A 140 11.00 -4.61 -8.68
C SER A 140 12.43 -4.21 -9.07
N SER A 141 12.60 -3.57 -10.23
CA SER A 141 13.90 -3.12 -10.75
C SER A 141 14.55 -2.02 -9.90
N LYS A 142 15.88 -1.86 -10.05
CA LYS A 142 16.74 -0.93 -9.30
C LYS A 142 17.70 -0.19 -10.25
N GLY A 143 18.32 0.87 -9.74
CA GLY A 143 19.34 1.64 -10.46
C GLY A 143 18.89 2.11 -11.84
N GLU A 144 19.80 2.07 -12.80
CA GLU A 144 19.60 2.54 -14.17
C GLU A 144 18.47 1.80 -14.90
N LYS A 145 18.37 0.46 -14.74
CA LYS A 145 17.29 -0.35 -15.31
C LYS A 145 15.92 0.19 -14.89
N TRP A 146 15.76 0.48 -13.60
CA TRP A 146 14.53 1.11 -13.10
C TRP A 146 14.30 2.50 -13.68
N THR A 147 15.32 3.36 -13.71
CA THR A 147 15.20 4.72 -14.23
C THR A 147 14.70 4.71 -15.68
N LYS A 148 15.31 3.90 -16.55
CA LYS A 148 14.89 3.71 -17.95
C LYS A 148 13.44 3.25 -18.05
N MET A 149 13.08 2.20 -17.32
CA MET A 149 11.70 1.68 -17.29
C MET A 149 10.69 2.71 -16.77
N ARG A 150 11.07 3.51 -15.76
CA ARG A 150 10.19 4.51 -15.15
C ARG A 150 9.93 5.68 -16.09
N ILE A 151 10.95 6.14 -16.83
CA ILE A 151 10.80 7.19 -17.84
C ILE A 151 9.81 6.74 -18.92
N LEU A 152 10.02 5.55 -19.49
CA LEU A 152 9.12 5.00 -20.50
C LEU A 152 7.69 4.87 -19.98
N ALA A 153 7.52 4.32 -18.79
CA ALA A 153 6.20 4.10 -18.23
C ALA A 153 5.50 5.41 -17.82
N ASN A 154 6.24 6.45 -17.40
CA ASN A 154 5.66 7.75 -17.07
C ASN A 154 4.90 8.37 -18.25
N HIS A 155 5.32 8.15 -19.51
CA HIS A 155 4.60 8.64 -20.68
C HIS A 155 3.17 8.10 -20.76
N VAL A 156 2.98 6.81 -20.47
CA VAL A 156 1.66 6.14 -20.50
C VAL A 156 0.73 6.64 -19.39
N PHE A 157 1.30 6.99 -18.23
CA PHE A 157 0.54 7.48 -17.07
C PHE A 157 0.55 9.01 -16.95
N HIS A 158 0.79 9.73 -18.05
CA HIS A 158 0.71 11.20 -18.11
C HIS A 158 -0.61 11.69 -18.70
N GLY A 159 -0.92 12.98 -18.52
CA GLY A 159 -2.27 13.54 -18.63
C GLY A 159 -3.02 13.26 -19.93
N GLU A 160 -2.36 13.35 -21.09
CA GLU A 160 -3.02 13.09 -22.38
C GLU A 160 -3.35 11.61 -22.59
N SER A 161 -2.41 10.71 -22.27
CA SER A 161 -2.62 9.26 -22.34
C SER A 161 -3.66 8.77 -21.33
N LEU A 162 -3.75 9.39 -20.15
CA LEU A 162 -4.79 9.06 -19.18
C LEU A 162 -6.18 9.50 -19.64
N LYS A 163 -6.29 10.66 -20.31
CA LYS A 163 -7.58 11.15 -20.84
C LYS A 163 -8.16 10.18 -21.87
N SER A 164 -7.33 9.58 -22.73
CA SER A 164 -7.80 8.60 -23.72
C SER A 164 -8.27 7.27 -23.10
N MET A 165 -7.90 6.98 -21.84
CA MET A 165 -8.34 5.78 -21.11
C MET A 165 -9.70 5.97 -20.40
N VAL A 166 -10.11 7.22 -20.13
CA VAL A 166 -11.38 7.54 -19.44
C VAL A 166 -12.61 6.91 -20.11
N PRO A 167 -12.75 6.93 -21.44
CA PRO A 167 -13.80 6.19 -22.12
C PRO A 167 -13.82 4.73 -21.66
N MET A 168 -12.73 3.98 -21.78
CA MET A 168 -12.72 2.56 -21.41
C MET A 168 -13.16 2.32 -19.95
N MET A 169 -12.79 3.21 -19.03
CA MET A 169 -13.28 3.19 -17.65
C MET A 169 -14.81 3.34 -17.57
N ILE A 170 -15.38 4.33 -18.26
CA ILE A 170 -16.83 4.56 -18.33
C ILE A 170 -17.55 3.35 -18.91
N MET A 171 -17.04 2.75 -19.98
CA MET A 171 -17.68 1.59 -20.62
C MET A 171 -17.75 0.39 -19.69
N SER A 172 -16.66 0.08 -18.99
CA SER A 172 -16.65 -1.01 -18.00
C SER A 172 -17.57 -0.70 -16.82
N CYS A 173 -17.61 0.56 -16.36
CA CYS A 173 -18.55 0.97 -15.33
C CYS A 173 -20.01 0.84 -15.76
N GLU A 174 -20.38 1.27 -16.98
CA GLU A 174 -21.74 1.07 -17.52
C GLU A 174 -22.09 -0.42 -17.60
N THR A 175 -21.14 -1.26 -18.04
CA THR A 175 -21.35 -2.72 -18.13
C THR A 175 -21.64 -3.34 -16.76
N MET A 176 -20.89 -2.93 -15.72
CA MET A 176 -21.16 -3.35 -14.35
C MET A 176 -22.52 -2.84 -13.85
N LEU A 177 -22.82 -1.55 -14.05
CA LEU A 177 -24.06 -0.93 -13.57
C LEU A 177 -25.32 -1.48 -14.26
N GLU A 178 -25.21 -1.94 -15.50
CA GLU A 178 -26.30 -2.64 -16.19
C GLU A 178 -26.63 -3.97 -15.50
N LYS A 179 -25.61 -4.73 -15.05
CA LYS A 179 -25.81 -5.97 -14.28
C LYS A 179 -26.41 -5.68 -12.89
N TRP A 180 -26.08 -4.55 -12.28
CA TRP A 180 -26.60 -4.16 -10.98
C TRP A 180 -28.11 -3.89 -10.98
N LYS A 181 -28.73 -3.57 -12.12
CA LYS A 181 -30.19 -3.40 -12.21
C LYS A 181 -30.98 -4.65 -11.77
N MET A 182 -30.42 -5.84 -11.99
CA MET A 182 -31.03 -7.11 -11.57
C MET A 182 -30.93 -7.37 -10.04
N HIS A 183 -30.16 -6.53 -9.35
CA HIS A 183 -29.84 -6.60 -7.92
C HIS A 183 -30.43 -5.41 -7.14
N GLU A 184 -31.29 -4.61 -7.75
CA GLU A 184 -32.05 -3.57 -7.06
C GLU A 184 -32.85 -4.19 -5.89
N GLU A 185 -32.77 -3.55 -4.72
CA GLU A 185 -33.33 -4.00 -3.43
C GLU A 185 -32.81 -5.33 -2.90
N LYS A 186 -31.69 -5.85 -3.45
CA LYS A 186 -31.06 -7.10 -3.00
C LYS A 186 -29.70 -6.85 -2.38
N GLU A 187 -29.29 -7.79 -1.54
CA GLU A 187 -27.91 -7.87 -1.07
C GLU A 187 -26.96 -8.17 -2.23
N ILE A 188 -25.90 -7.39 -2.34
CA ILE A 188 -24.79 -7.58 -3.29
C ILE A 188 -23.45 -7.51 -2.55
N GLU A 189 -22.52 -8.37 -2.95
CA GLU A 189 -21.13 -8.35 -2.48
C GLU A 189 -20.30 -7.49 -3.45
N VAL A 190 -19.94 -6.26 -3.04
CA VAL A 190 -19.33 -5.27 -3.94
C VAL A 190 -17.81 -5.35 -4.05
N PHE A 191 -17.14 -6.10 -3.17
CA PHE A 191 -15.69 -6.26 -3.29
C PHE A 191 -15.33 -7.04 -4.57
N GLU A 192 -16.03 -8.13 -4.87
CA GLU A 192 -15.83 -8.91 -6.08
C GLU A 192 -16.26 -8.15 -7.34
N GLU A 193 -17.36 -7.39 -7.29
CA GLU A 193 -17.78 -6.52 -8.39
C GLU A 193 -16.69 -5.50 -8.74
N PHE A 194 -16.11 -4.81 -7.74
CA PHE A 194 -15.00 -3.89 -7.98
C PHE A 194 -13.72 -4.59 -8.42
N ARG A 195 -13.44 -5.80 -7.94
CA ARG A 195 -12.30 -6.60 -8.41
C ARG A 195 -12.42 -6.92 -9.90
N ILE A 196 -13.61 -7.31 -10.35
CA ILE A 196 -13.91 -7.59 -11.76
C ILE A 196 -13.82 -6.30 -12.58
N LEU A 197 -14.45 -5.22 -12.11
CA LEU A 197 -14.42 -3.92 -12.78
C LEU A 197 -12.99 -3.43 -13.01
N THR A 198 -12.17 -3.37 -11.96
CA THR A 198 -10.78 -2.89 -12.07
C THR A 198 -9.95 -3.79 -12.98
N SER A 199 -10.16 -5.11 -12.95
CA SER A 199 -9.51 -6.04 -13.89
C SER A 199 -9.90 -5.75 -15.33
N GLU A 200 -11.17 -5.46 -15.59
CA GLU A 200 -11.68 -5.14 -16.93
C GLU A 200 -11.13 -3.81 -17.43
N ILE A 201 -11.13 -2.78 -16.58
CA ILE A 201 -10.59 -1.45 -16.87
C ILE A 201 -9.10 -1.55 -17.22
N ILE A 202 -8.29 -2.24 -16.40
CA ILE A 202 -6.86 -2.43 -16.68
C ILE A 202 -6.68 -3.19 -17.99
N SER A 203 -7.45 -4.26 -18.22
CA SER A 203 -7.29 -5.07 -19.43
C SER A 203 -7.59 -4.27 -20.70
N ARG A 204 -8.71 -3.54 -20.71
CA ARG A 204 -9.11 -2.69 -21.83
C ARG A 204 -8.14 -1.55 -22.09
N THR A 205 -7.66 -0.89 -21.03
CA THR A 205 -6.76 0.28 -21.15
C THR A 205 -5.32 -0.11 -21.47
N ALA A 206 -4.85 -1.28 -21.01
CA ALA A 206 -3.47 -1.73 -21.21
C ALA A 206 -3.27 -2.51 -22.52
N PHE A 207 -4.27 -3.28 -22.96
CA PHE A 207 -4.13 -4.17 -24.13
C PHE A 207 -4.94 -3.70 -25.35
N GLY A 208 -5.82 -2.71 -25.17
CA GLY A 208 -6.69 -2.14 -26.23
C GLY A 208 -7.85 -3.05 -26.62
N SER A 209 -8.88 -2.49 -27.28
CA SER A 209 -9.87 -3.26 -28.04
C SER A 209 -9.97 -2.73 -29.50
N SER A 210 -10.81 -3.33 -30.35
CA SER A 210 -10.80 -3.08 -31.80
C SER A 210 -11.50 -1.77 -32.23
N TYR A 211 -11.30 -1.36 -33.51
CA TYR A 211 -11.80 -0.15 -34.19
C TYR A 211 -13.26 0.31 -33.89
N LEU A 212 -14.16 -0.60 -33.52
CA LEU A 212 -15.52 -0.26 -33.01
C LEU A 212 -15.48 0.65 -31.76
N GLU A 213 -14.35 0.72 -31.07
CA GLU A 213 -14.08 1.62 -29.95
C GLU A 213 -14.19 3.10 -30.28
N GLY A 214 -13.74 3.57 -31.45
CA GLY A 214 -13.78 5.01 -31.76
C GLY A 214 -15.21 5.57 -31.74
N LYS A 215 -16.17 4.79 -32.24
CA LYS A 215 -17.60 5.10 -32.21
C LYS A 215 -18.16 5.05 -30.77
N ASN A 216 -17.76 4.05 -29.99
CA ASN A 216 -18.16 3.91 -28.58
C ASN A 216 -17.60 5.05 -27.71
N ILE A 217 -16.35 5.46 -27.93
CA ILE A 217 -15.70 6.58 -27.25
C ILE A 217 -16.52 7.85 -27.46
N PHE A 218 -16.86 8.18 -28.72
CA PHE A 218 -17.68 9.36 -29.01
C PHE A 218 -19.05 9.30 -28.32
N GLN A 219 -19.72 8.14 -28.37
CA GLN A 219 -21.01 7.95 -27.68
C GLN A 219 -20.88 8.10 -26.16
N MET A 220 -19.81 7.61 -25.56
CA MET A 220 -19.55 7.74 -24.12
C MET A 220 -19.15 9.15 -23.72
N LEU A 221 -18.40 9.86 -24.55
CA LEU A 221 -18.14 11.29 -24.35
C LEU A 221 -19.45 12.08 -24.40
N MET A 222 -20.37 11.75 -25.32
CA MET A 222 -21.71 12.36 -25.36
C MET A 222 -22.55 12.01 -24.13
N LYS A 223 -22.55 10.76 -23.67
CA LYS A 223 -23.19 10.36 -22.41
C LYS A 223 -22.59 11.12 -21.22
N LEU A 224 -21.27 11.22 -21.14
CA LEU A 224 -20.58 11.97 -20.10
C LEU A 224 -20.95 13.45 -20.13
N ALA A 225 -20.99 14.07 -21.31
CA ALA A 225 -21.41 15.46 -21.48
C ALA A 225 -22.86 15.67 -21.02
N LEU A 226 -23.77 14.74 -21.31
CA LEU A 226 -25.15 14.75 -20.81
C LEU A 226 -25.21 14.60 -19.29
N LEU A 227 -24.42 13.70 -18.70
CA LEU A 227 -24.34 13.55 -17.23
C LEU A 227 -23.78 14.81 -16.58
N VAL A 228 -22.72 15.40 -17.12
CA VAL A 228 -22.15 16.67 -16.64
C VAL A 228 -23.17 17.80 -16.72
N SER A 229 -23.89 17.91 -17.83
CA SER A 229 -24.97 18.90 -18.01
C SER A 229 -26.12 18.71 -17.02
N ARG A 230 -26.62 17.48 -16.85
CA ARG A 230 -27.65 17.16 -15.84
C ARG A 230 -27.19 17.46 -14.42
N ASN A 231 -25.93 17.22 -14.11
CA ASN A 231 -25.36 17.47 -12.79
C ASN A 231 -24.95 18.94 -12.58
N ALA A 232 -24.87 19.77 -13.62
CA ALA A 232 -24.61 21.21 -13.49
C ALA A 232 -25.74 21.94 -12.74
N HIS A 233 -26.95 21.40 -12.81
CA HIS A 233 -28.14 21.94 -12.16
C HIS A 233 -28.51 21.22 -10.84
N LYS A 234 -27.81 20.13 -10.47
CA LYS A 234 -27.94 19.55 -9.13
C LYS A 234 -27.15 20.41 -8.14
N ILE A 235 -27.79 20.78 -7.02
CA ILE A 235 -27.13 21.50 -5.92
C ILE A 235 -25.90 20.69 -5.50
N ARG A 236 -24.70 21.21 -5.79
CA ARG A 236 -23.48 20.68 -5.18
C ARG A 236 -23.59 20.98 -3.69
N PHE A 237 -23.59 19.93 -2.86
CA PHE A 237 -23.43 20.11 -1.41
C PHE A 237 -22.19 20.97 -1.17
N PRO A 238 -22.33 22.17 -0.59
CA PRO A 238 -21.20 23.04 -0.33
C PRO A 238 -20.34 22.36 0.75
N GLY A 239 -19.10 21.99 0.41
CA GLY A 239 -18.09 21.55 1.39
C GLY A 239 -17.32 20.28 1.00
N ILE A 240 -17.98 19.20 0.56
CA ILE A 240 -17.34 17.89 0.35
C ILE A 240 -17.09 17.63 -1.14
N LYS A 241 -15.84 17.40 -1.52
CA LYS A 241 -15.45 17.00 -2.89
C LYS A 241 -15.15 15.50 -2.94
N MET A 242 -15.42 14.84 -4.07
CA MET A 242 -15.08 13.42 -4.29
C MET A 242 -13.62 13.08 -3.94
N ASN A 243 -12.71 14.01 -4.20
CA ASN A 243 -11.29 13.84 -3.86
C ASN A 243 -11.07 13.64 -2.35
N MET A 244 -11.79 14.40 -1.52
CA MET A 244 -11.69 14.34 -0.06
C MET A 244 -12.16 12.98 0.48
N ILE A 245 -13.24 12.44 -0.08
CA ILE A 245 -13.79 11.12 0.26
C ILE A 245 -12.77 10.02 -0.05
N ILE A 246 -12.16 10.08 -1.24
CA ILE A 246 -11.14 9.10 -1.67
C ILE A 246 -9.89 9.22 -0.80
N GLU A 247 -9.42 10.43 -0.53
CA GLU A 247 -8.23 10.66 0.31
C GLU A 247 -8.43 10.16 1.74
N GLU A 248 -9.57 10.44 2.37
CA GLU A 248 -9.88 9.96 3.71
C GLU A 248 -10.05 8.42 3.74
N SER A 249 -10.64 7.83 2.69
CA SER A 249 -10.70 6.38 2.54
C SER A 249 -9.30 5.76 2.45
N LEU A 250 -8.39 6.36 1.67
CA LEU A 250 -7.00 5.92 1.53
C LEU A 250 -6.17 6.16 2.80
N ARG A 251 -6.53 7.15 3.62
CA ARG A 251 -5.91 7.38 4.94
C ARG A 251 -6.24 6.24 5.88
N LEU A 252 -7.53 5.90 5.99
CA LEU A 252 -8.01 4.85 6.88
C LEU A 252 -7.62 3.45 6.40
N TYR A 253 -7.69 3.21 5.08
CA TYR A 253 -7.46 1.91 4.46
C TYR A 253 -6.38 1.98 3.37
N PRO A 254 -5.09 2.21 3.71
CA PRO A 254 -4.02 2.18 2.73
C PRO A 254 -3.88 0.77 2.13
N PRO A 255 -3.98 0.59 0.79
CA PRO A 255 -3.88 -0.74 0.17
C PRO A 255 -2.57 -1.47 0.49
N VAL A 256 -1.49 -0.71 0.67
CA VAL A 256 -0.16 -1.19 1.06
C VAL A 256 0.15 -0.71 2.48
N PRO A 257 -0.08 -1.53 3.52
CA PRO A 257 0.05 -1.09 4.91
C PRO A 257 1.50 -1.00 5.40
N PHE A 258 2.46 -1.55 4.63
CA PHE A 258 3.89 -1.38 4.88
C PHE A 258 4.74 -1.43 3.60
N ILE A 259 5.91 -0.79 3.66
CA ILE A 259 6.88 -0.69 2.58
C ILE A 259 8.26 -1.03 3.15
N LYS A 260 9.03 -1.89 2.48
CA LYS A 260 10.40 -2.22 2.88
C LYS A 260 11.45 -1.52 2.01
N ARG A 261 12.56 -1.14 2.64
CA ARG A 261 13.82 -0.70 2.00
C ARG A 261 15.00 -1.46 2.59
N LYS A 262 16.11 -1.48 1.87
CA LYS A 262 17.37 -2.08 2.30
C LYS A 262 18.42 -0.99 2.46
N VAL A 263 19.21 -1.04 3.52
CA VAL A 263 20.38 -0.16 3.69
C VAL A 263 21.51 -0.69 2.82
N ASN A 264 21.89 0.07 1.79
CA ASN A 264 22.88 -0.36 0.80
C ASN A 264 24.31 -0.28 1.34
N LYS A 265 24.64 0.85 1.97
CA LYS A 265 25.94 1.14 2.60
C LYS A 265 25.72 1.77 3.96
N LYS A 266 26.76 1.81 4.80
CA LYS A 266 26.71 2.54 6.07
C LYS A 266 26.28 3.98 5.80
N VAL A 267 25.24 4.45 6.48
CA VAL A 267 24.62 5.75 6.20
C VAL A 267 24.04 6.34 7.48
N GLN A 268 24.04 7.68 7.59
CA GLN A 268 23.29 8.38 8.62
C GLN A 268 21.84 8.54 8.19
N LEU A 269 20.90 8.33 9.12
CA LEU A 269 19.47 8.59 8.99
C LEU A 269 19.06 9.40 10.23
N GLY A 270 18.83 10.71 10.07
CA GLY A 270 18.78 11.61 11.22
C GLY A 270 20.02 11.47 12.10
N LYS A 271 19.85 11.08 13.37
CA LYS A 271 20.95 10.82 14.32
C LYS A 271 21.46 9.37 14.32
N LEU A 272 20.84 8.49 13.53
CA LEU A 272 21.10 7.05 13.54
C LEU A 272 22.11 6.66 12.45
N THR A 273 23.19 6.00 12.83
CA THR A 273 24.11 5.32 11.93
C THR A 273 23.62 3.92 11.64
N LEU A 274 23.18 3.70 10.40
CA LEU A 274 22.62 2.44 9.94
C LEU A 274 23.69 1.55 9.28
N PRO A 275 23.83 0.27 9.67
CA PRO A 275 24.75 -0.66 9.03
C PRO A 275 24.19 -1.19 7.69
N PRO A 276 25.06 -1.56 6.73
CA PRO A 276 24.62 -2.16 5.48
C PRO A 276 23.88 -3.49 5.71
N GLN A 277 23.03 -3.86 4.74
CA GLN A 277 22.19 -5.07 4.72
C GLN A 277 21.03 -5.08 5.73
N MET A 278 20.96 -4.13 6.67
CA MET A 278 19.77 -3.93 7.48
C MET A 278 18.57 -3.55 6.60
N GLN A 279 17.36 -3.96 6.99
CA GLN A 279 16.14 -3.54 6.32
C GLN A 279 15.42 -2.45 7.12
N LEU A 280 14.74 -1.57 6.41
CA LEU A 280 13.87 -0.55 6.96
C LEU A 280 12.42 -0.94 6.67
N TYR A 281 11.59 -0.90 7.70
CA TYR A 281 10.16 -1.16 7.65
C TYR A 281 9.42 0.16 7.85
N ILE A 282 8.74 0.62 6.82
CA ILE A 282 7.94 1.86 6.83
C ILE A 282 6.48 1.44 6.86
N SER A 283 5.69 1.94 7.80
CA SER A 283 4.27 1.61 7.87
C SER A 283 3.39 2.83 7.53
N PRO A 284 2.89 2.94 6.28
CA PRO A 284 1.80 3.86 5.95
C PRO A 284 0.65 3.77 6.94
N LEU A 285 0.26 2.54 7.34
CA LEU A 285 -0.85 2.32 8.25
C LEU A 285 -0.59 2.94 9.63
N ALA A 286 0.57 2.69 10.24
CA ALA A 286 0.89 3.25 11.55
C ALA A 286 0.92 4.78 11.55
N VAL A 287 1.43 5.38 10.47
CA VAL A 287 1.56 6.84 10.34
C VAL A 287 0.22 7.50 10.06
N GLN A 288 -0.62 6.90 9.23
CA GLN A 288 -1.95 7.40 8.88
C GLN A 288 -2.99 7.21 10.01
N HIS A 289 -2.66 6.37 10.99
CA HIS A 289 -3.45 6.12 12.21
C HIS A 289 -2.78 6.70 13.47
N ASP A 290 -1.76 7.55 13.35
CA ASP A 290 -1.13 8.17 14.51
C ASP A 290 -1.95 9.38 15.00
N PRO A 291 -2.55 9.33 16.21
CA PRO A 291 -3.34 10.45 16.73
C PRO A 291 -2.49 11.71 16.98
N LYS A 292 -1.16 11.59 17.13
CA LYS A 292 -0.27 12.77 17.24
C LYS A 292 -0.19 13.57 15.94
N ILE A 293 -0.46 12.93 14.80
CA ILE A 293 -0.45 13.56 13.48
C ILE A 293 -1.87 13.95 13.08
N TRP A 294 -2.83 13.06 13.28
CA TRP A 294 -4.19 13.17 12.73
C TRP A 294 -5.25 13.62 13.73
N GLY A 295 -4.89 13.81 15.01
CA GLY A 295 -5.81 14.21 16.07
C GLY A 295 -6.54 13.03 16.74
N GLU A 296 -7.34 13.32 17.76
CA GLU A 296 -8.12 12.31 18.50
C GLU A 296 -9.21 11.66 17.64
N ASP A 297 -9.70 12.39 16.61
CA ASP A 297 -10.68 11.90 15.64
C ASP A 297 -10.06 11.03 14.52
N VAL A 298 -8.85 10.50 14.72
CA VAL A 298 -8.09 9.72 13.71
C VAL A 298 -8.83 8.49 13.19
N HIS A 299 -9.75 7.92 13.96
CA HIS A 299 -10.54 6.75 13.52
C HIS A 299 -11.94 7.13 13.02
N ILE A 300 -12.27 8.42 12.94
CA ILE A 300 -13.53 8.91 12.36
C ILE A 300 -13.31 9.15 10.87
N PHE A 301 -14.23 8.68 10.02
CA PHE A 301 -14.24 9.02 8.59
C PHE A 301 -14.69 10.48 8.43
N LYS A 302 -13.72 11.36 8.18
CA LYS A 302 -13.94 12.82 8.09
C LYS A 302 -13.29 13.41 6.83
N PRO A 303 -13.97 13.37 5.66
CA PRO A 303 -13.45 13.89 4.40
C PRO A 303 -12.99 15.36 4.47
N GLU A 304 -13.67 16.19 5.27
CA GLU A 304 -13.39 17.62 5.45
C GLU A 304 -11.96 17.90 5.89
N ARG A 305 -11.28 16.90 6.47
CA ARG A 305 -9.86 16.97 6.81
C ARG A 305 -8.98 17.37 5.62
N PHE A 306 -9.40 16.99 4.41
CA PHE A 306 -8.69 17.29 3.16
C PHE A 306 -9.22 18.54 2.44
N ALA A 307 -10.05 19.36 3.10
CA ALA A 307 -10.63 20.57 2.49
C ALA A 307 -9.58 21.55 1.93
N GLU A 308 -8.49 21.72 2.69
CA GLU A 308 -7.33 22.56 2.34
C GLU A 308 -6.17 21.74 1.75
N GLY A 309 -6.42 20.47 1.38
CA GLY A 309 -5.44 19.56 0.78
C GLY A 309 -4.55 18.83 1.79
N VAL A 310 -3.76 17.89 1.26
CA VAL A 310 -2.94 16.94 2.04
C VAL A 310 -1.94 17.61 2.99
N VAL A 311 -1.32 18.72 2.57
CA VAL A 311 -0.31 19.42 3.38
C VAL A 311 -0.93 19.93 4.69
N LYS A 312 -2.11 20.55 4.61
CA LYS A 312 -2.83 21.04 5.79
C LYS A 312 -3.36 19.86 6.63
N ALA A 313 -3.94 18.85 5.97
CA ALA A 313 -4.46 17.64 6.62
C ALA A 313 -3.42 16.88 7.47
N THR A 314 -2.13 17.05 7.16
CA THR A 314 -1.00 16.37 7.81
C THR A 314 -0.15 17.28 8.69
N ASN A 315 -0.67 18.44 9.12
CA ASN A 315 0.07 19.41 9.92
C ASN A 315 1.43 19.79 9.31
N ASN A 316 1.45 20.08 8.00
CA ASN A 316 2.64 20.40 7.20
C ASN A 316 3.65 19.23 7.04
N ASN A 317 3.25 17.99 7.31
CA ASN A 317 4.06 16.78 7.10
C ASN A 317 3.46 15.90 5.99
N PRO A 318 3.52 16.29 4.71
CA PRO A 318 2.83 15.57 3.63
C PRO A 318 3.27 14.11 3.46
N VAL A 319 4.45 13.75 3.94
CA VAL A 319 4.93 12.36 3.96
C VAL A 319 4.12 11.47 4.91
N ALA A 320 3.33 12.03 5.83
CA ALA A 320 2.47 11.29 6.73
C ALA A 320 1.21 10.72 6.05
N PHE A 321 0.92 11.19 4.84
CA PHE A 321 -0.10 10.62 3.96
C PHE A 321 0.59 9.97 2.76
N LEU A 322 0.78 8.65 2.82
CA LEU A 322 1.58 7.91 1.85
C LEU A 322 0.87 6.67 1.28
N PRO A 323 -0.42 6.74 0.90
CA PRO A 323 -1.14 5.59 0.32
C PRO A 323 -0.56 5.17 -1.04
N PHE A 324 0.14 6.09 -1.71
CA PHE A 324 0.86 5.87 -2.97
C PHE A 324 2.38 5.91 -2.80
N GLY A 325 2.89 5.85 -1.56
CA GLY A 325 4.29 6.10 -1.25
C GLY A 325 4.68 7.57 -1.37
N TYR A 326 5.99 7.84 -1.40
CA TYR A 326 6.54 9.19 -1.46
C TYR A 326 7.88 9.20 -2.23
N GLY A 327 8.29 10.37 -2.74
CA GLY A 327 9.57 10.58 -3.42
C GLY A 327 9.66 9.97 -4.82
N PRO A 328 10.88 9.70 -5.34
CA PRO A 328 11.11 9.24 -6.73
C PRO A 328 10.40 7.93 -7.10
N ARG A 329 10.01 7.14 -6.09
CA ARG A 329 9.35 5.83 -6.22
C ARG A 329 7.84 5.89 -5.93
N THR A 330 7.23 7.07 -5.89
CA THR A 330 5.78 7.25 -5.77
C THR A 330 5.05 6.41 -6.82
N CYS A 331 3.87 5.90 -6.48
CA CYS A 331 3.08 5.03 -7.34
C CYS A 331 2.91 5.66 -8.73
N LEU A 332 3.24 4.88 -9.75
CA LEU A 332 3.10 5.32 -11.14
C LEU A 332 1.62 5.48 -11.52
N GLY A 333 0.78 4.57 -11.03
CA GLY A 333 -0.66 4.54 -11.32
C GLY A 333 -1.50 5.47 -10.45
N LEU A 334 -0.92 6.41 -9.70
CA LEU A 334 -1.67 7.31 -8.80
C LEU A 334 -2.79 8.03 -9.55
N ASN A 335 -2.46 8.73 -10.63
CA ASN A 335 -3.44 9.52 -11.39
C ASN A 335 -4.49 8.62 -12.04
N PHE A 336 -4.09 7.47 -12.58
CA PHE A 336 -5.01 6.47 -13.14
C PHE A 336 -6.02 6.01 -12.09
N ALA A 337 -5.56 5.57 -10.92
CA ALA A 337 -6.41 5.08 -9.84
C ALA A 337 -7.36 6.16 -9.30
N MET A 338 -6.88 7.41 -9.20
CA MET A 338 -7.72 8.54 -8.79
C MET A 338 -8.80 8.88 -9.81
N ILE A 339 -8.50 8.78 -11.11
CA ILE A 339 -9.48 9.00 -12.18
C ILE A 339 -10.50 7.86 -12.20
N GLU A 340 -10.04 6.61 -12.22
CA GLU A 340 -10.88 5.40 -12.17
C GLU A 340 -11.87 5.49 -11.01
N SER A 341 -11.36 5.70 -9.77
CA SER A 341 -12.19 5.81 -8.57
C SER A 341 -13.23 6.93 -8.68
N LYS A 342 -12.85 8.11 -9.20
CA LYS A 342 -13.77 9.25 -9.37
C LYS A 342 -14.84 8.95 -10.40
N VAL A 343 -14.49 8.35 -11.54
CA VAL A 343 -15.45 7.97 -12.60
C VAL A 343 -16.44 6.95 -12.05
N THR A 344 -15.94 5.84 -11.49
CA THR A 344 -16.75 4.75 -10.95
C THR A 344 -17.70 5.25 -9.87
N LEU A 345 -17.19 5.94 -8.83
CA LEU A 345 -18.03 6.44 -7.75
C LEU A 345 -19.06 7.46 -8.23
N SER A 346 -18.69 8.36 -9.14
CA SER A 346 -19.63 9.34 -9.69
C SER A 346 -20.77 8.67 -10.45
N MET A 347 -20.48 7.58 -11.17
CA MET A 347 -21.49 6.85 -11.94
C MET A 347 -22.42 6.01 -11.05
N ILE A 348 -21.91 5.44 -9.97
CA ILE A 348 -22.69 4.69 -8.97
C ILE A 348 -23.63 5.65 -8.22
N LEU A 349 -23.09 6.73 -7.64
CA LEU A 349 -23.85 7.66 -6.78
C LEU A 349 -24.92 8.46 -7.53
N GLN A 350 -24.89 8.47 -8.86
CA GLN A 350 -25.95 9.07 -9.68
C GLN A 350 -27.18 8.17 -9.85
N ARG A 351 -27.04 6.87 -9.58
CA ARG A 351 -28.05 5.85 -9.88
C ARG A 351 -28.53 5.11 -8.63
N TYR A 352 -27.67 4.99 -7.64
CA TYR A 352 -27.94 4.16 -6.48
C TYR A 352 -27.58 4.85 -5.17
N MET A 353 -28.41 4.61 -4.17
CA MET A 353 -28.07 4.69 -2.75
C MET A 353 -27.80 3.28 -2.24
N PHE A 354 -27.10 3.17 -1.12
CA PHE A 354 -26.82 1.86 -0.54
C PHE A 354 -26.86 1.91 0.98
N THR A 355 -27.30 0.81 1.57
CA THR A 355 -27.25 0.56 3.01
C THR A 355 -26.35 -0.64 3.30
N VAL A 356 -25.74 -0.67 4.48
CA VAL A 356 -24.93 -1.83 4.89
C VAL A 356 -25.86 -3.01 5.11
N SER A 357 -25.54 -4.17 4.54
CA SER A 357 -26.34 -5.37 4.78
C SER A 357 -26.22 -5.82 6.24
N PRO A 358 -27.31 -6.31 6.88
CA PRO A 358 -27.24 -6.97 8.18
C PRO A 358 -26.27 -8.16 8.23
N SER A 359 -25.95 -8.78 7.08
CA SER A 359 -24.99 -9.90 7.00
C SER A 359 -23.54 -9.45 6.82
N TYR A 360 -23.27 -8.14 6.73
CA TYR A 360 -21.91 -7.62 6.59
C TYR A 360 -21.10 -7.80 7.87
N VAL A 361 -19.93 -8.41 7.74
CA VAL A 361 -18.95 -8.56 8.82
C VAL A 361 -17.73 -7.73 8.49
N HIS A 362 -17.55 -6.61 9.19
CA HIS A 362 -16.36 -5.79 9.03
C HIS A 362 -15.13 -6.50 9.61
N SER A 363 -14.25 -6.94 8.72
CA SER A 363 -13.05 -7.68 9.12
C SER A 363 -11.98 -7.52 8.04
N PRO A 364 -11.21 -6.42 8.03
CA PRO A 364 -10.14 -6.24 7.06
C PRO A 364 -8.97 -7.17 7.38
N VAL A 365 -8.28 -7.64 6.35
CA VAL A 365 -7.12 -8.53 6.46
C VAL A 365 -6.03 -8.08 5.49
N GLN A 366 -4.77 -8.29 5.89
CA GLN A 366 -3.64 -8.17 4.98
C GLN A 366 -3.16 -9.55 4.55
N LEU A 367 -3.38 -9.88 3.28
CA LEU A 367 -2.71 -11.01 2.61
C LEU A 367 -1.50 -10.51 1.83
N PHE A 368 -1.75 -9.92 0.66
CA PHE A 368 -0.76 -9.21 -0.14
C PHE A 368 -1.00 -7.69 -0.03
N MET A 369 -2.23 -7.28 -0.33
CA MET A 369 -2.79 -5.95 -0.05
C MET A 369 -3.83 -6.04 1.05
N LEU A 370 -4.20 -4.89 1.61
CA LEU A 370 -5.35 -4.74 2.49
C LEU A 370 -6.64 -5.03 1.72
N ARG A 371 -7.51 -5.88 2.27
CA ARG A 371 -8.81 -6.23 1.69
C ARG A 371 -9.82 -6.64 2.76
N PRO A 372 -11.13 -6.57 2.49
CA PRO A 372 -12.13 -7.19 3.37
C PRO A 372 -11.98 -8.72 3.38
N GLN A 373 -11.96 -9.34 4.56
CA GLN A 373 -11.85 -10.80 4.73
C GLN A 373 -13.11 -11.53 4.27
N HIS A 374 -14.28 -10.92 4.48
CA HIS A 374 -15.60 -11.50 4.20
C HIS A 374 -16.36 -10.76 3.09
N GLY A 375 -15.64 -10.01 2.24
CA GLY A 375 -16.25 -9.09 1.27
C GLY A 375 -16.89 -7.86 1.93
N VAL A 376 -17.55 -7.04 1.13
CA VAL A 376 -18.38 -5.90 1.54
C VAL A 376 -19.78 -6.12 0.98
N LYS A 377 -20.73 -6.36 1.87
CA LYS A 377 -22.11 -6.65 1.49
C LYS A 377 -22.99 -5.44 1.76
N ILE A 378 -23.69 -4.98 0.73
CA ILE A 378 -24.60 -3.83 0.80
C ILE A 378 -25.94 -4.20 0.19
N ILE A 379 -26.99 -3.45 0.53
CA ILE A 379 -28.28 -3.48 -0.17
C ILE A 379 -28.32 -2.27 -1.08
N LEU A 380 -28.64 -2.51 -2.35
CA LEU A 380 -28.63 -1.48 -3.40
C LEU A 380 -30.03 -0.90 -3.59
N HIS A 381 -30.19 0.41 -3.45
CA HIS A 381 -31.45 1.11 -3.65
C HIS A 381 -31.35 2.02 -4.87
N LYS A 382 -32.34 1.97 -5.77
CA LYS A 382 -32.37 2.84 -6.95
C LYS A 382 -32.80 4.26 -6.55
N ILE A 383 -32.15 5.28 -7.13
CA ILE A 383 -32.52 6.71 -6.96
C ILE A 383 -33.53 7.13 -8.02
#